data_AF-A0A7C3BG85-F1
#
_entry.id   AF-A0A7C3BG85-F1
#
_cell.length_a   1.000
_cell.length_b   1.000
_cell.length_c   1.000
_cell.angle_alpha   90.00
_cell.angle_beta   90.00
_cell.angle_gamma   90.00
#
_symmetry.space_group_name_H-M   'P 1'
#
loop_
_entity.id
_entity.type
_entity.pdbx_description
1 polymer ?
#
loop_
_entity_poly.entity_id
_entity_poly.type
_entity_poly.pdbx_seq_one_letter_code
_entity_poly.pdbx_strand_id
1 'polypeptide(L)'
;MPAPGDLITLEKWNENGQLVVSYPGWLVHDRDPILILARWRTPDLTTPYVTFAQGDLLLEVYYRQRPYSIFTLYDGRQILHRDWGEFLFRAGEDARAQLCRQLSDGAIKGHYINFTRPIRFDPDARRLAWFDLALDIWLPARGQPLLLDEEDFRALALEVRDPDLAQAVERAKDAWLSGRVRYQPCPH
;
A
#
# COMPACT_ATOMS: atom_id res chain seq x y z
N MET A 1 -7.85 10.18 -18.50
CA MET A 1 -7.51 10.29 -17.06
C MET A 1 -8.63 9.71 -16.21
N PRO A 2 -8.32 8.76 -15.32
CA PRO A 2 -9.32 8.17 -14.42
C PRO A 2 -9.77 9.17 -13.35
N ALA A 3 -11.03 9.08 -12.95
CA ALA A 3 -11.63 9.89 -11.89
C ALA A 3 -11.66 9.13 -10.56
N PRO A 4 -11.82 9.82 -9.41
CA PRO A 4 -12.11 9.16 -8.15
C PRO A 4 -13.28 8.17 -8.28
N GLY A 5 -13.11 6.97 -7.73
CA GLY A 5 -14.06 5.87 -7.84
C GLY A 5 -13.86 4.95 -9.06
N ASP A 6 -13.09 5.34 -10.07
CA ASP A 6 -12.74 4.44 -11.18
C ASP A 6 -11.92 3.25 -10.67
N LEU A 7 -12.16 2.07 -11.26
CA LEU A 7 -11.34 0.89 -10.99
C LEU A 7 -10.00 0.99 -11.72
N ILE A 8 -8.93 0.78 -10.96
CA ILE A 8 -7.54 0.62 -11.42
C ILE A 8 -7.13 -0.84 -11.19
N THR A 9 -6.52 -1.44 -12.20
CA THR A 9 -5.90 -2.76 -12.07
C THR A 9 -4.53 -2.59 -11.41
N LEU A 10 -4.38 -3.20 -10.23
CA LEU A 10 -3.17 -3.21 -9.41
C LEU A 10 -2.41 -4.50 -9.66
N GLU A 11 -1.11 -4.40 -9.96
CA GLU A 11 -0.25 -5.54 -10.26
C GLU A 11 1.01 -5.57 -9.39
N LYS A 12 1.18 -6.66 -8.63
CA LYS A 12 2.45 -6.97 -7.95
C LYS A 12 3.35 -7.76 -8.90
N TRP A 13 4.52 -7.23 -9.16
CA TRP A 13 5.59 -7.93 -9.86
C TRP A 13 6.71 -8.27 -8.87
N ASN A 14 7.26 -9.49 -8.94
CA ASN A 14 8.40 -9.87 -8.12
C ASN A 14 9.73 -9.35 -8.70
N GLU A 15 10.83 -9.60 -8.00
CA GLU A 15 12.20 -9.25 -8.36
C GLU A 15 12.66 -9.83 -9.71
N ASN A 16 12.03 -10.94 -10.14
CA ASN A 16 12.33 -11.63 -11.39
C ASN A 16 11.50 -11.08 -12.57
N GLY A 17 10.69 -10.05 -12.33
CA GLY A 17 9.81 -9.48 -13.35
C GLY A 17 8.65 -10.39 -13.71
N GLN A 18 8.17 -11.20 -12.77
CA GLN A 18 6.99 -12.05 -12.94
C GLN A 18 5.80 -11.46 -12.19
N LEU A 19 4.63 -11.46 -12.83
CA LEU A 19 3.37 -11.06 -12.20
C LEU A 19 2.99 -12.09 -11.12
N VAL A 20 2.87 -11.64 -9.88
CA VAL A 20 2.53 -12.47 -8.71
C VAL A 20 1.03 -12.40 -8.42
N VAL A 21 0.47 -11.19 -8.39
CA VAL A 21 -0.95 -10.98 -8.13
C VAL A 21 -1.46 -9.78 -8.91
N SER A 22 -2.72 -9.87 -9.36
CA SER A 22 -3.45 -8.79 -10.00
C SER A 22 -4.84 -8.66 -9.37
N TYR A 23 -5.22 -7.44 -8.98
CA TYR A 23 -6.52 -7.17 -8.37
C TYR A 23 -7.00 -5.75 -8.67
N PRO A 24 -8.32 -5.48 -8.60
CA PRO A 24 -8.85 -4.14 -8.78
C PRO A 24 -8.81 -3.35 -7.46
N GLY A 25 -8.57 -2.05 -7.57
CA GLY A 25 -8.76 -1.07 -6.50
C GLY A 25 -9.46 0.18 -7.03
N TRP A 26 -10.18 0.90 -6.16
CA TRP A 26 -10.83 2.17 -6.51
C TRP A 26 -9.84 3.31 -6.38
N LEU A 27 -9.69 4.11 -7.43
CA LEU A 27 -8.89 5.32 -7.39
C LEU A 27 -9.47 6.30 -6.37
N VAL A 28 -8.67 6.76 -5.43
CA VAL A 28 -9.04 7.90 -4.56
C VAL A 28 -8.54 9.19 -5.22
N HIS A 29 -7.28 9.22 -5.66
CA HIS A 29 -6.73 10.24 -6.57
C HIS A 29 -5.40 9.78 -7.19
N ASP A 30 -5.03 10.39 -8.33
CA ASP A 30 -3.83 10.04 -9.13
C ASP A 30 -2.66 11.04 -9.03
N ARG A 31 -2.80 12.09 -8.20
CA ARG A 31 -1.70 12.98 -7.78
C ARG A 31 -0.59 12.17 -7.10
N ASP A 32 0.63 12.70 -6.96
CA ASP A 32 1.69 12.04 -6.17
C ASP A 32 1.55 12.37 -4.67
N PRO A 33 1.45 11.37 -3.77
CA PRO A 33 1.37 9.93 -4.04
C PRO A 33 0.00 9.50 -4.56
N ILE A 34 -0.03 8.46 -5.42
CA ILE A 34 -1.28 7.89 -5.93
C ILE A 34 -1.94 7.13 -4.78
N LEU A 35 -3.23 7.38 -4.55
CA LEU A 35 -4.00 6.73 -3.50
C LEU A 35 -5.06 5.83 -4.10
N ILE A 36 -5.06 4.57 -3.67
CA ILE A 36 -6.02 3.55 -4.05
C ILE A 36 -6.68 2.98 -2.80
N LEU A 37 -7.98 2.74 -2.86
CA LEU A 37 -8.67 1.90 -1.88
C LEU A 37 -8.85 0.51 -2.48
N ALA A 38 -8.29 -0.51 -1.83
CA ALA A 38 -8.47 -1.90 -2.22
C ALA A 38 -9.24 -2.66 -1.14
N ARG A 39 -9.84 -3.79 -1.54
CA ARG A 39 -10.52 -4.70 -0.63
C ARG A 39 -9.83 -6.06 -0.70
N TRP A 40 -9.49 -6.62 0.46
CA TRP A 40 -9.03 -8.00 0.56
C TRP A 40 -10.19 -8.95 0.24
N ARG A 41 -10.06 -9.71 -0.85
CA ARG A 41 -11.13 -10.63 -1.32
C ARG A 41 -10.78 -12.10 -1.13
N THR A 42 -9.51 -12.39 -0.93
CA THR A 42 -9.00 -13.71 -0.61
C THR A 42 -9.56 -14.17 0.73
N PRO A 43 -9.77 -15.49 0.93
CA PRO A 43 -10.02 -16.03 2.27
C PRO A 43 -8.99 -15.55 3.30
N ASP A 44 -9.36 -15.62 4.57
CA ASP A 44 -8.52 -15.17 5.67
C ASP A 44 -7.10 -15.74 5.57
N LEU A 45 -6.12 -14.85 5.56
CA LEU A 45 -4.70 -15.18 5.57
C LEU A 45 -4.13 -14.76 6.92
N THR A 46 -3.83 -15.75 7.76
CA THR A 46 -3.21 -15.54 9.07
C THR A 46 -1.70 -15.60 8.94
N THR A 47 -1.04 -14.52 9.34
CA THR A 47 0.42 -14.43 9.46
C THR A 47 0.81 -14.31 10.94
N PRO A 48 2.10 -14.44 11.30
CA PRO A 48 2.55 -14.21 12.68
C PRO A 48 2.31 -12.78 13.20
N TYR A 49 2.11 -11.80 12.32
CA TYR A 49 2.03 -10.37 12.68
C TYR A 49 0.64 -9.75 12.53
N VAL A 50 -0.21 -10.29 11.64
CA VAL A 50 -1.60 -9.87 11.44
C VAL A 50 -2.42 -10.91 10.68
N THR A 51 -3.74 -10.92 10.88
CA THR A 51 -4.67 -11.62 9.99
C THR A 51 -5.26 -10.64 8.98
N PHE A 52 -5.01 -10.91 7.69
CA PHE A 52 -5.73 -10.29 6.58
C PHE A 52 -7.06 -11.03 6.41
N ALA A 53 -8.12 -10.44 6.93
CA ALA A 53 -9.45 -11.03 6.91
C ALA A 53 -10.17 -10.67 5.60
N GLN A 54 -10.98 -11.59 5.08
CA GLN A 54 -11.83 -11.31 3.93
C GLN A 54 -12.72 -10.10 4.21
N GLY A 55 -12.67 -9.12 3.32
CA GLY A 55 -13.39 -7.86 3.45
C GLY A 55 -12.59 -6.72 4.06
N ASP A 56 -11.38 -6.95 4.59
CA ASP A 56 -10.47 -5.89 5.02
C ASP A 56 -10.26 -4.83 3.92
N LEU A 57 -10.07 -3.58 4.34
CA LEU A 57 -9.79 -2.49 3.44
C LEU A 57 -8.33 -2.08 3.55
N LEU A 58 -7.71 -1.85 2.41
CA LEU A 58 -6.35 -1.35 2.30
C LEU A 58 -6.42 0.04 1.67
N LEU A 59 -6.00 1.06 2.42
CA LEU A 59 -5.67 2.35 1.82
C LEU A 59 -4.22 2.29 1.37
N GLU A 60 -4.02 2.13 0.07
CA GLU A 60 -2.73 1.92 -0.55
C GLU A 60 -2.18 3.24 -1.09
N VAL A 61 -0.95 3.56 -0.73
CA VAL A 61 -0.23 4.77 -1.10
C VAL A 61 0.99 4.39 -1.92
N TYR A 62 1.01 4.84 -3.18
CA TYR A 62 2.09 4.58 -4.12
C TYR A 62 2.83 5.88 -4.45
N TYR A 63 4.12 5.91 -4.15
CA TYR A 63 4.97 7.05 -4.42
C TYR A 63 5.68 6.89 -5.76
N ARG A 64 5.80 7.99 -6.52
CA ARG A 64 6.57 7.96 -7.79
C ARG A 64 8.08 7.94 -7.56
N GLN A 65 8.54 8.48 -6.43
CA GLN A 65 9.96 8.75 -6.16
C GLN A 65 10.49 8.12 -4.86
N ARG A 66 9.64 7.42 -4.08
CA ARG A 66 10.08 6.74 -2.85
C ARG A 66 10.21 5.24 -3.11
N PRO A 67 11.22 4.55 -2.52
CA PRO A 67 11.46 3.13 -2.75
C PRO A 67 10.53 2.24 -1.91
N TYR A 68 9.30 2.69 -1.66
CA TYR A 68 8.31 1.94 -0.90
C TYR A 68 6.89 2.41 -1.23
N SER A 69 5.93 1.53 -1.04
CA SER A 69 4.49 1.83 -0.91
C SER A 69 4.02 1.58 0.52
N ILE A 70 2.89 2.16 0.89
CA ILE A 70 2.30 1.99 2.23
C ILE A 70 0.89 1.47 2.08
N PHE A 71 0.58 0.32 2.67
CA PHE A 71 -0.78 -0.21 2.72
C PHE A 71 -1.28 -0.11 4.15
N THR A 72 -2.20 0.82 4.40
CA THR A 72 -2.86 0.91 5.71
C THR A 72 -4.02 -0.07 5.75
N LEU A 73 -3.93 -1.03 6.66
CA LEU A 73 -4.90 -2.09 6.81
C LEU A 73 -5.95 -1.71 7.85
N TYR A 74 -7.21 -1.77 7.45
CA TYR A 74 -8.37 -1.58 8.32
C TYR A 74 -9.18 -2.88 8.41
N ASP A 75 -9.71 -3.18 9.60
CA ASP A 75 -10.72 -4.21 9.81
C ASP A 75 -12.02 -3.81 9.09
N GLY A 76 -12.12 -4.27 7.85
CA GLY A 76 -13.21 -3.90 6.94
C GLY A 76 -14.56 -4.44 7.38
N ARG A 77 -14.59 -5.42 8.31
CA ARG A 77 -15.82 -5.97 8.90
C ARG A 77 -16.47 -4.99 9.87
N GLN A 78 -15.72 -4.01 10.38
CA GLN A 78 -16.22 -2.94 11.24
C GLN A 78 -16.67 -1.70 10.42
N ILE A 79 -16.47 -1.73 9.10
CA ILE A 79 -16.78 -0.61 8.20
C ILE A 79 -18.03 -0.96 7.42
N LEU A 80 -19.01 -0.05 7.40
CA LEU A 80 -20.27 -0.25 6.67
C LEU A 80 -19.99 -0.58 5.20
N HIS A 81 -20.62 -1.65 4.71
CA HIS A 81 -20.59 -1.99 3.29
C HIS A 81 -21.17 -0.84 2.47
N ARG A 82 -20.43 -0.43 1.43
CA ARG A 82 -20.83 0.63 0.50
C ARG A 82 -20.37 0.31 -0.91
N ASP A 83 -21.04 0.92 -1.87
CA ASP A 83 -20.47 1.12 -3.20
C ASP A 83 -19.37 2.17 -3.10
N TRP A 84 -18.12 1.71 -3.02
CA TRP A 84 -16.95 2.58 -2.92
C TRP A 84 -16.72 3.39 -4.20
N GLY A 85 -17.09 2.85 -5.37
CA GLY A 85 -16.93 3.54 -6.64
C GLY A 85 -17.84 4.76 -6.69
N GLU A 86 -19.13 4.56 -6.44
CA GLU A 86 -20.09 5.67 -6.39
C GLU A 86 -19.76 6.66 -5.26
N PHE A 87 -19.40 6.17 -4.08
CA PHE A 87 -19.04 7.03 -2.95
C PHE A 87 -17.86 7.96 -3.28
N LEU A 88 -16.77 7.42 -3.82
CA LEU A 88 -15.57 8.20 -4.16
C LEU A 88 -15.84 9.13 -5.34
N PHE A 89 -16.61 8.67 -6.34
CA PHE A 89 -17.01 9.49 -7.47
C PHE A 89 -17.80 10.73 -7.02
N ARG A 90 -18.81 10.55 -6.16
CA ARG A 90 -19.60 11.66 -5.61
C ARG A 90 -18.76 12.59 -4.73
N ALA A 91 -17.75 12.07 -4.06
CA ALA A 91 -16.85 12.86 -3.22
C ALA A 91 -15.87 13.73 -4.05
N GLY A 92 -15.55 13.34 -5.29
CA GLY A 92 -14.71 14.13 -6.19
C GLY A 92 -13.35 14.45 -5.58
N GLU A 93 -12.97 15.74 -5.59
CA GLU A 93 -11.68 16.19 -5.03
C GLU A 93 -11.54 15.95 -3.52
N ASP A 94 -12.67 15.85 -2.80
CA ASP A 94 -12.71 15.57 -1.36
C ASP A 94 -12.69 14.06 -1.05
N ALA A 95 -12.51 13.19 -2.05
CA ALA A 95 -12.55 11.73 -1.91
C ALA A 95 -11.70 11.22 -0.75
N ARG A 96 -10.46 11.72 -0.59
CA ARG A 96 -9.59 11.33 0.53
C ARG A 96 -10.17 11.75 1.88
N ALA A 97 -10.61 13.01 2.02
CA ALA A 97 -11.13 13.53 3.28
C ALA A 97 -12.43 12.84 3.69
N GLN A 98 -13.33 12.60 2.73
CA GLN A 98 -14.57 11.87 2.94
C GLN A 98 -14.31 10.40 3.29
N LEU A 99 -13.39 9.73 2.58
CA LEU A 99 -12.96 8.37 2.91
C LEU A 99 -12.41 8.32 4.34
N CYS A 100 -11.55 9.25 4.72
CA CYS A 100 -10.96 9.30 6.05
C CYS A 100 -11.98 9.49 7.18
N ARG A 101 -13.07 10.23 6.97
CA ARG A 101 -14.17 10.29 7.95
C ARG A 101 -14.90 8.96 8.16
N GLN A 102 -14.80 8.07 7.17
CA GLN A 102 -15.48 6.78 7.16
C GLN A 102 -14.59 5.66 7.70
N LEU A 103 -13.28 5.80 7.50
CA LEU A 103 -12.27 4.94 8.11
C LEU A 103 -12.04 5.44 9.54
N SER A 104 -12.71 4.86 10.53
CA SER A 104 -12.48 5.21 11.93
C SER A 104 -11.13 4.65 12.42
N ASP A 105 -10.43 5.41 13.26
CA ASP A 105 -9.14 4.98 13.82
C ASP A 105 -9.26 3.67 14.62
N GLY A 106 -10.44 3.36 15.17
CA GLY A 106 -10.69 2.12 15.90
C GLY A 106 -10.61 0.85 15.03
N ALA A 107 -10.68 0.97 13.71
CA ALA A 107 -10.60 -0.15 12.78
C ALA A 107 -9.17 -0.41 12.26
N ILE A 108 -8.20 0.45 12.53
CA ILE A 108 -6.85 0.27 11.97
C ILE A 108 -6.14 -0.94 12.62
N LYS A 109 -5.64 -1.86 11.79
CA LYS A 109 -4.81 -2.99 12.21
C LYS A 109 -3.32 -2.61 12.23
N GLY A 110 -2.90 -1.81 11.26
CA GLY A 110 -1.52 -1.33 11.13
C GLY A 110 -1.20 -0.84 9.72
N HIS A 111 0.08 -0.59 9.47
CA HIS A 111 0.62 -0.20 8.17
C HIS A 111 1.65 -1.22 7.69
N TYR A 112 1.48 -1.66 6.45
CA TYR A 112 2.44 -2.50 5.76
C TYR A 112 3.29 -1.62 4.83
N ILE A 113 4.58 -1.47 5.15
CA ILE A 113 5.53 -0.72 4.34
C ILE A 113 6.21 -1.72 3.41
N ASN A 114 5.84 -1.70 2.13
CA ASN A 114 6.43 -2.58 1.13
C ASN A 114 7.52 -1.87 0.35
N PHE A 115 8.75 -2.36 0.41
CA PHE A 115 9.86 -1.77 -0.36
C PHE A 115 9.80 -2.21 -1.81
N THR A 116 9.88 -1.22 -2.70
CA THR A 116 9.61 -1.42 -4.13
C THR A 116 10.56 -0.61 -4.99
N ARG A 117 10.72 -1.04 -6.24
CA ARG A 117 11.22 -0.17 -7.32
C ARG A 117 10.13 0.86 -7.68
N PRO A 118 10.48 1.95 -8.39
CA PRO A 118 9.49 2.93 -8.84
C PRO A 118 8.31 2.27 -9.55
N ILE A 119 7.11 2.68 -9.16
CA ILE A 119 5.87 2.19 -9.75
C ILE A 119 5.75 2.61 -11.22
N ARG A 120 4.96 1.85 -11.99
CA ARG A 120 4.48 2.24 -13.32
C ARG A 120 2.98 2.48 -13.24
N PHE A 121 2.54 3.69 -13.55
CA PHE A 121 1.12 4.04 -13.63
C PHE A 121 0.76 4.48 -15.04
N ASP A 122 -0.16 3.75 -15.66
CA ASP A 122 -0.77 4.03 -16.95
C ASP A 122 -2.24 4.43 -16.72
N PRO A 123 -2.56 5.74 -16.78
CA PRO A 123 -3.91 6.23 -16.54
C PRO A 123 -4.90 5.87 -17.65
N ASP A 124 -4.44 5.69 -18.88
CA ASP A 124 -5.30 5.40 -20.03
C ASP A 124 -5.68 3.91 -20.04
N ALA A 125 -4.71 3.04 -19.74
CA ALA A 125 -4.97 1.61 -19.52
C ALA A 125 -5.56 1.29 -18.13
N ARG A 126 -5.67 2.29 -17.24
CA ARG A 126 -6.13 2.15 -15.85
C ARG A 126 -5.36 1.06 -15.09
N ARG A 127 -4.03 1.12 -15.17
CA ARG A 127 -3.11 0.10 -14.63
C ARG A 127 -2.04 0.73 -13.75
N LEU A 128 -1.81 0.15 -12.57
CA LEU A 128 -0.70 0.49 -11.69
C LEU A 128 0.07 -0.79 -11.35
N ALA A 129 1.35 -0.80 -11.65
CA ALA A 129 2.27 -1.89 -11.30
C ALA A 129 3.31 -1.40 -10.29
N TRP A 130 3.56 -2.20 -9.25
CA TRP A 130 4.72 -2.05 -8.38
C TRP A 130 5.61 -3.29 -8.47
N PHE A 131 6.90 -3.09 -8.23
CA PHE A 131 7.93 -4.12 -8.36
C PHE A 131 8.55 -4.33 -6.99
N ASP A 132 8.21 -5.46 -6.39
CA ASP A 132 8.55 -5.85 -5.03
C ASP A 132 10.06 -6.05 -4.86
N LEU A 133 10.58 -5.67 -3.70
CA LEU A 133 11.96 -5.94 -3.30
C LEU A 133 12.03 -6.93 -2.15
N ALA A 134 10.96 -7.69 -1.88
CA ALA A 134 10.87 -8.69 -0.82
C ALA A 134 11.08 -8.18 0.62
N LEU A 135 11.48 -6.92 0.83
CA LEU A 135 11.66 -6.34 2.15
C LEU A 135 10.38 -5.62 2.57
N ASP A 136 9.92 -5.89 3.79
CA ASP A 136 8.73 -5.27 4.33
C ASP A 136 8.92 -4.84 5.79
N ILE A 137 8.18 -3.80 6.22
CA ILE A 137 8.00 -3.46 7.62
C ILE A 137 6.52 -3.48 7.96
N TRP A 138 6.15 -4.28 8.96
CA TRP A 138 4.85 -4.19 9.59
C TRP A 138 4.88 -3.23 10.78
N LEU A 139 4.06 -2.20 10.72
CA LEU A 139 3.85 -1.24 11.82
C LEU A 139 2.45 -1.50 12.40
N PRO A 140 2.32 -2.29 13.48
CA PRO A 140 1.00 -2.55 14.06
C PRO A 140 0.39 -1.26 14.59
N ALA A 141 -0.94 -1.17 14.60
CA ALA A 141 -1.67 -0.05 15.20
C ALA A 141 -1.31 0.16 16.68
N ARG A 142 -0.93 -0.93 17.36
CA ARG A 142 -0.39 -0.94 18.72
C ARG A 142 0.75 -1.96 18.77
N GLY A 143 1.92 -1.52 19.25
CA GLY A 143 3.10 -2.38 19.37
C GLY A 143 4.33 -1.77 18.71
N GLN A 144 5.36 -2.59 18.54
CA GLN A 144 6.61 -2.19 17.90
C GLN A 144 6.62 -2.59 16.42
N PRO A 145 7.38 -1.86 15.58
CA PRO A 145 7.67 -2.27 14.21
C PRO A 145 8.25 -3.69 14.15
N LEU A 146 7.87 -4.45 13.12
CA LEU A 146 8.46 -5.74 12.77
C LEU A 146 9.08 -5.63 11.38
N LEU A 147 10.37 -5.95 11.27
CA LEU A 147 11.06 -6.10 10.00
C LEU A 147 10.83 -7.52 9.49
N LEU A 148 10.46 -7.66 8.22
CA LEU A 148 10.07 -8.92 7.61
C LEU A 148 10.98 -9.22 6.40
N ASP A 149 11.18 -10.51 6.15
CA ASP A 149 11.74 -11.03 4.89
C ASP A 149 13.13 -10.47 4.51
N GLU A 150 13.95 -10.14 5.52
CA GLU A 150 15.32 -9.63 5.34
C GLU A 150 16.23 -10.59 4.58
N GLU A 151 16.04 -11.90 4.77
CA GLU A 151 16.83 -12.92 4.09
C GLU A 151 16.56 -12.92 2.59
N ASP A 152 15.29 -12.80 2.20
CA ASP A 152 14.87 -12.74 0.80
C ASP A 152 15.37 -11.45 0.14
N PHE A 153 15.29 -10.32 0.85
CA PHE A 153 15.89 -9.07 0.39
C PHE A 153 17.40 -9.18 0.17
N ARG A 154 18.14 -9.78 1.11
CA ARG A 154 19.58 -10.00 0.97
C ARG A 154 19.91 -10.88 -0.24
N ALA A 155 19.08 -11.87 -0.54
CA ALA A 155 19.27 -12.74 -1.71
C ALA A 155 19.19 -12.00 -3.05
N LEU A 156 18.58 -10.80 -3.08
CA LEU A 156 18.51 -9.97 -4.29
C LEU A 156 19.87 -9.42 -4.72
N ALA A 157 20.84 -9.29 -3.81
CA ALA A 157 22.15 -8.70 -4.03
C ALA A 157 22.09 -7.30 -4.70
N LEU A 158 21.18 -6.43 -4.22
CA LEU A 158 20.98 -5.10 -4.79
C LEU A 158 22.20 -4.20 -4.64
N GLU A 159 23.01 -4.39 -3.60
CA GLU A 159 24.27 -3.67 -3.40
C GLU A 159 25.25 -3.84 -4.57
N VAL A 160 25.12 -4.93 -5.34
CA VAL A 160 25.88 -5.16 -6.58
C VAL A 160 25.08 -4.76 -7.82
N ARG A 161 23.80 -5.16 -7.89
CA ARG A 161 22.97 -5.01 -9.09
C ARG A 161 22.42 -3.60 -9.31
N ASP A 162 22.14 -2.89 -8.23
CA ASP A 162 21.52 -1.57 -8.20
C ASP A 162 21.88 -0.82 -6.89
N PRO A 163 23.14 -0.35 -6.76
CA PRO A 163 23.65 0.19 -5.50
C PRO A 163 22.89 1.44 -5.01
N ASP A 164 22.40 2.26 -5.94
CA ASP A 164 21.64 3.47 -5.61
C ASP A 164 20.29 3.12 -4.99
N LEU A 165 19.59 2.12 -5.55
CA LEU A 165 18.34 1.62 -4.98
C LEU A 165 18.58 0.96 -3.62
N ALA A 166 19.62 0.14 -3.49
CA ALA A 166 19.99 -0.47 -2.20
C ALA A 166 20.18 0.60 -1.13
N GLN A 167 20.94 1.66 -1.43
CA GLN A 167 21.18 2.76 -0.50
C GLN A 167 19.89 3.52 -0.17
N ALA A 168 18.99 3.71 -1.13
CA ALA A 168 17.70 4.36 -0.90
C ALA A 168 16.78 3.52 0.00
N VAL A 169 16.73 2.21 -0.21
CA VAL A 169 15.97 1.25 0.61
C VAL A 169 16.51 1.25 2.05
N GLU A 170 17.82 1.12 2.24
CA GLU A 170 18.44 1.12 3.57
C GLU A 170 18.17 2.42 4.34
N ARG A 171 18.32 3.59 3.70
CA ARG A 171 17.97 4.88 4.34
C ARG A 171 16.50 4.95 4.75
N ALA A 172 15.60 4.46 3.90
CA ALA A 172 14.17 4.48 4.19
C ALA A 172 13.82 3.49 5.32
N LYS A 173 14.40 2.28 5.31
CA LYS A 173 14.29 1.27 6.37
C LYS A 173 14.71 1.85 7.71
N ASP A 174 15.90 2.45 7.78
CA ASP A 174 16.41 3.08 8.99
C ASP A 174 15.52 4.22 9.48
N ALA A 175 14.95 5.02 8.56
CA ALA A 175 14.08 6.13 8.93
C ALA A 175 12.73 5.66 9.50
N TRP A 176 12.19 4.56 8.99
CA TRP A 176 10.98 3.92 9.52
C TRP A 176 11.23 3.29 10.88
N LEU A 177 12.28 2.46 11.01
CA LEU A 177 12.57 1.75 12.26
C LEU A 177 12.99 2.69 13.40
N SER A 178 13.65 3.81 13.08
CA SER A 178 14.01 4.80 14.09
C SER A 178 12.88 5.79 14.44
N GLY A 179 11.69 5.65 13.86
CA GLY A 179 10.57 6.59 14.05
C GLY A 179 10.79 8.00 13.50
N ARG A 180 11.77 8.19 12.60
CA ARG A 180 12.01 9.49 11.92
C ARG A 180 10.91 9.79 10.91
N VAL A 181 10.30 8.77 10.33
CA VAL A 181 9.11 8.91 9.49
C VAL A 181 7.86 8.84 10.37
N ARG A 182 7.04 9.90 10.32
CA ARG A 182 5.67 9.88 10.86
C ARG A 182 4.70 9.80 9.69
N TYR A 183 3.91 8.74 9.66
CA TYR A 183 2.89 8.53 8.65
C TYR A 183 1.51 8.61 9.28
N GLN A 184 0.64 9.41 8.68
CA GLN A 184 -0.77 9.50 9.03
C GLN A 184 -1.57 9.25 7.75
N PRO A 185 -2.33 8.14 7.65
CA PRO A 185 -3.09 7.82 6.44
C PRO A 185 -4.14 8.90 6.14
N CYS A 186 -4.71 9.45 7.20
CA CYS A 186 -5.76 10.46 7.21
C CYS A 186 -5.29 11.73 7.93
N PRO A 187 -4.55 12.62 7.25
CA PRO A 187 -4.16 13.91 7.81
C PRO A 187 -5.39 14.80 8.01
N HIS A 188 -5.35 15.60 9.08
CA HIS A 188 -6.38 16.60 9.42
C HIS A 188 -6.36 17.80 8.46
#